data_AF-A0A837LMY1-F1
#
_entry.id   AF-A0A837LMY1-F1
#
_cell.length_a   1.000
_cell.length_b   1.000
_cell.length_c   1.000
_cell.angle_alpha   90.00
_cell.angle_beta   90.00
_cell.angle_gamma   90.00
#
_symmetry.space_group_name_H-M   'P 1'
#
loop_
_entity.id
_entity.type
_entity.pdbx_description
1 polymer ?
#
loop_
_entity_poly.entity_id
_entity_poly.type
_entity_poly.pdbx_seq_one_letter_code
_entity_poly.pdbx_strand_id
1 'polypeptide(L)' 'MLDPLRHSVLAIKYLDGAPLLFQWPPEEGWTFEILDKIQPRGVEFGANAYINDVWIGTTEW' A
#
# COMPACT_ATOMS: atom_id res chain seq x y z
N MET A 1 4.43 13.77 1.31
CA MET A 1 4.14 14.31 -0.03
C MET A 1 4.32 13.15 -1.01
N LEU A 2 3.23 12.70 -1.67
CA LEU A 2 3.18 11.49 -2.51
C LEU A 2 3.43 11.79 -4.00
N ASP A 3 3.68 13.04 -4.37
CA ASP A 3 3.61 13.55 -5.74
C ASP A 3 4.38 12.79 -6.83
N PRO A 4 5.61 12.27 -6.61
CA PRO A 4 6.25 11.44 -7.64
C PRO A 4 5.75 9.98 -7.64
N LEU A 5 5.12 9.51 -6.55
CA LEU A 5 4.76 8.11 -6.32
C LEU A 5 3.27 7.82 -6.57
N ARG A 6 2.40 8.84 -6.57
CA ARG A 6 0.94 8.68 -6.65
C ARG A 6 0.45 7.88 -7.86
N HIS A 7 1.20 7.82 -8.97
CA HIS A 7 0.85 7.04 -10.16
C HIS A 7 1.69 5.77 -10.33
N SER A 8 2.28 5.25 -9.25
CA SER A 8 3.00 3.99 -9.25
C SER A 8 2.19 2.86 -8.59
N VAL A 9 2.61 1.62 -8.84
CA VAL A 9 1.98 0.43 -8.26
C VAL A 9 2.12 0.42 -6.74
N LEU A 10 0.99 0.18 -6.07
CA LEU A 10 0.95 -0.14 -4.65
C LEU A 10 1.20 -1.64 -4.47
N ALA A 11 2.15 -1.98 -3.61
CA ALA A 11 2.43 -3.33 -3.18
C ALA A 11 2.22 -3.43 -1.67
N ILE A 12 1.33 -4.31 -1.24
CA ILE A 12 1.19 -4.71 0.16
C ILE A 12 1.90 -6.04 0.34
N LYS A 13 2.77 -6.11 1.34
CA LYS A 13 3.58 -7.29 1.67
C LYS A 13 3.38 -7.64 3.14
N TYR A 14 3.40 -8.92 3.47
CA TYR A 14 3.53 -9.37 4.85
C TYR A 14 4.80 -8.82 5.49
N LEU A 15 4.89 -8.85 6.83
CA LEU A 15 6.05 -8.34 7.56
C LEU A 15 7.35 -9.09 7.23
N ASP A 16 7.26 -10.35 6.81
CA ASP A 16 8.39 -11.16 6.33
C ASP A 16 8.81 -10.83 4.88
N GLY A 17 8.11 -9.90 4.22
CA GLY A 17 8.36 -9.46 2.85
C GLY A 17 7.62 -10.26 1.78
N ALA A 18 6.85 -11.30 2.13
CA ALA A 18 6.06 -12.05 1.16
C ALA A 18 4.97 -11.17 0.52
N PRO A 19 4.73 -11.27 -0.80
CA PRO A 19 3.71 -10.47 -1.46
C PRO A 19 2.29 -10.86 -1.01
N LEU A 20 1.45 -9.87 -0.77
CA LEU A 20 0.05 -10.07 -0.39
C LEU A 20 -0.92 -9.49 -1.42
N LEU A 21 -0.73 -8.24 -1.82
CA LEU A 21 -1.63 -7.54 -2.74
C LEU A 21 -0.85 -6.58 -3.62
N PHE A 22 -1.25 -6.48 -4.88
CA PHE A 22 -0.77 -5.45 -5.80
C PHE A 22 -1.96 -4.71 -6.39
N GLN A 23 -1.88 -3.39 -6.44
CA GLN A 23 -2.89 -2.54 -7.06
C GLN A 23 -2.26 -1.48 -7.96
N TRP A 24 -2.84 -1.32 -9.14
CA TRP A 24 -2.55 -0.19 -10.02
C TRP A 24 -3.13 1.09 -9.44
N PRO A 25 -2.47 2.24 -9.65
CA PRO A 25 -2.97 3.52 -9.18
C PRO A 25 -4.31 3.86 -9.83
N PRO A 26 -5.18 4.61 -9.13
CA PRO A 26 -6.31 5.30 -9.75
C PRO A 26 -5.82 6.28 -10.84
N GLU A 27 -6.71 6.70 -11.74
CA GLU A 27 -6.39 7.69 -12.78
C GLU A 27 -5.86 9.00 -12.18
N GLU A 28 -6.46 9.47 -11.08
CA GLU A 28 -6.00 10.64 -10.33
C GLU A 28 -4.82 10.34 -9.38
N GLY A 29 -4.39 9.09 -9.29
CA GLY A 29 -3.32 8.63 -8.39
C GLY A 29 -3.76 8.42 -6.95
N TRP A 30 -2.82 7.92 -6.15
CA TRP A 30 -3.05 7.63 -4.74
C TRP A 30 -3.19 8.91 -3.91
N THR A 31 -4.27 8.96 -3.12
CA THR A 31 -4.44 9.90 -2.02
C THR A 31 -4.36 9.16 -0.69
N PHE A 32 -4.14 9.88 0.40
CA PHE A 32 -4.17 9.31 1.73
C PHE A 32 -5.51 8.59 2.01
N GLU A 33 -6.63 9.22 1.65
CA GLU A 33 -7.98 8.66 1.85
C GLU A 33 -8.22 7.36 1.07
N ILE A 34 -7.61 7.20 -0.10
CA ILE A 34 -7.72 5.98 -0.89
C ILE A 34 -6.84 4.89 -0.27
N LEU A 35 -5.61 5.23 0.13
CA LEU A 35 -4.67 4.29 0.76
C LEU A 35 -5.19 3.77 2.12
N ASP A 36 -5.77 4.65 2.93
CA ASP A 36 -6.35 4.33 4.24
C ASP A 36 -7.44 3.25 4.16
N LYS A 37 -8.21 3.24 3.05
CA LYS A 37 -9.24 2.23 2.78
C LYS A 37 -8.67 0.87 2.39
N ILE A 38 -7.39 0.77 2.05
CA ILE A 38 -6.75 -0.48 1.65
C ILE A 38 -6.24 -1.20 2.89
N GLN A 39 -7.15 -1.95 3.52
CA GLN A 39 -6.86 -2.82 4.66
C GLN A 39 -7.08 -4.29 4.23
N PRO A 40 -6.01 -5.04 3.94
CA PRO A 40 -6.14 -6.44 3.58
C PRO A 40 -6.74 -7.23 4.73
N ARG A 41 -7.82 -7.98 4.46
CA ARG A 41 -8.47 -8.81 5.47
C ARG A 41 -7.63 -10.03 5.79
N GLY A 42 -7.59 -10.42 7.06
CA GLY A 42 -6.95 -11.66 7.51
C GLY A 42 -5.44 -11.58 7.75
N VAL A 43 -4.88 -10.38 7.93
CA VAL A 43 -3.44 -10.18 8.20
C VAL A 43 -3.20 -9.96 9.69
N GLU A 44 -3.20 -11.02 10.50
CA GLU A 44 -3.21 -10.95 11.99
C GLU A 44 -2.19 -9.96 12.61
N PHE A 45 -1.05 -9.74 11.97
CA PHE A 45 0.04 -8.89 12.47
C PHE A 45 0.21 -7.56 11.71
N GLY A 46 -0.67 -7.28 10.76
CA GLY A 46 -0.52 -6.16 9.82
C GLY A 46 0.44 -6.47 8.67
N ALA A 47 0.45 -5.59 7.68
CA ALA A 47 1.25 -5.67 6.47
C ALA A 47 1.93 -4.33 6.19
N ASN A 48 3.04 -4.38 5.47
CA ASN A 48 3.75 -3.20 4.99
C ASN A 48 3.22 -2.78 3.62
N ALA A 49 2.99 -1.48 3.45
CA ALA A 49 2.59 -0.86 2.19
C ALA A 49 3.77 -0.16 1.53
N TYR A 50 3.93 -0.39 0.23
CA TYR A 50 4.98 0.19 -0.60
C TYR A 50 4.40 0.77 -1.87
N ILE A 51 4.93 1.90 -2.33
CA ILE A 51 4.66 2.41 -3.67
C ILE A 51 6.00 2.52 -4.42
N ASN A 52 6.12 1.82 -5.55
CA ASN A 52 7.39 1.73 -6.31
C ASN A 52 8.60 1.35 -5.42
N ASP A 53 8.42 0.34 -4.57
CA ASP A 53 9.38 -0.14 -3.55
C ASP A 53 9.77 0.87 -2.45
N VAL A 54 9.13 2.05 -2.39
CA VAL A 54 9.26 2.99 -1.27
C VAL A 54 8.24 2.61 -0.20
N TRP A 55 8.69 2.34 1.03
CA TRP A 55 7.80 2.08 2.16
C TRP A 55 7.01 3.34 2.50
N ILE A 56 5.69 3.21 2.57
CA ILE A 56 4.76 4.32 2.84
C ILE A 56 3.99 4.16 4.15
N GLY A 57 4.07 2.99 4.79
CA GLY A 57 3.41 2.74 6.07
C GLY A 57 3.06 1.28 6.30
N THR A 58 2.33 1.04 7.38
CA THR A 58 1.76 -0.26 7.75
C THR A 58 0.24 -0.18 7.73
N THR A 59 -0.41 -1.29 7.42
CA THR A 59 -1.86 -1.43 7.60
C THR A 59 -2.15 -1.54 9.10
N GLU A 60 -3.02 -0.68 9.62
CA GLU A 60 -3.43 -0.67 11.03
C GLU A 60 -4.65 -1.58 11.26
N TRP A 61 -4.81 -2.06 12.49
CA TRP A 61 -5.95 -2.86 12.95
C TRP A 61 -6.88 -2.04 13.84
#